data_AF-A0A1Y6IZF7-F1
#
_entry.id   AF-A0A1Y6IZF7-F1
#
_cell.length_a   1.000
_cell.length_b   1.000
_cell.length_c   1.000
_cell.angle_alpha   90.00
_cell.angle_beta   90.00
_cell.angle_gamma   90.00
#
_symmetry.space_group_name_H-M   'P 1'
#
loop_
_entity.id
_entity.type
_entity.pdbx_description
1 polymer ?
#
loop_
_entity_poly.entity_id
_entity_poly.type
_entity_poly.pdbx_seq_one_letter_code
_entity_poly.pdbx_strand_id
1 'polypeptide(L)' 'MDSKEVERLENRINDLECQLAFQEDTIEALNNALTQQQQAISRMQEQMKFIAGRLKTFNESHIADQSQETPPPHY' A
#
# COMPACT_ATOMS: atom_id res chain seq x y z
N MET A 1 13.53 -43.78 -29.85
CA MET A 1 12.53 -42.71 -30.02
C MET A 1 12.67 -42.16 -31.42
N ASP A 2 11.58 -41.79 -32.07
CA ASP A 2 11.61 -41.16 -33.40
C ASP A 2 12.22 -39.75 -33.29
N SER A 3 13.12 -39.38 -34.20
CA SER A 3 13.82 -38.10 -34.20
C SER A 3 12.84 -36.92 -34.31
N LYS A 4 11.71 -37.12 -34.98
CA LYS A 4 10.66 -36.11 -35.12
C LYS A 4 9.92 -35.83 -33.81
N GLU A 5 9.76 -36.84 -32.97
CA GLU A 5 9.13 -36.67 -31.66
C GLU A 5 10.04 -35.89 -30.71
N VAL A 6 11.37 -36.12 -30.78
CA VAL A 6 12.35 -35.35 -30.00
C VAL A 6 12.32 -33.88 -30.41
N GLU A 7 12.37 -33.58 -31.71
CA GLU A 7 12.33 -32.20 -32.22
C GLU A 7 11.01 -31.48 -31.83
N ARG A 8 9.88 -32.20 -31.86
CA ARG A 8 8.58 -31.64 -31.43
C ARG A 8 8.57 -31.30 -29.94
N LEU A 9 9.15 -32.16 -29.10
CA LEU A 9 9.23 -31.93 -27.66
C LEU A 9 10.18 -30.78 -27.33
N GLU A 10 11.33 -30.68 -28.00
CA GLU A 10 12.27 -29.56 -27.83
C GLU A 10 11.63 -28.22 -28.17
N ASN A 11 10.92 -28.13 -29.31
CA ASN A 11 10.18 -26.92 -29.67
C ASN A 11 9.14 -26.53 -28.61
N ARG A 12 8.40 -27.51 -28.09
CA ARG A 12 7.39 -27.27 -27.05
C ARG A 12 8.02 -26.84 -25.72
N ILE A 13 9.21 -27.34 -25.38
CA ILE A 13 9.97 -26.89 -24.20
C ILE A 13 10.40 -25.43 -24.40
N ASN A 14 10.98 -25.08 -25.55
CA ASN A 14 11.40 -23.71 -25.84
C ASN A 14 10.22 -22.72 -25.75
N ASP A 15 9.05 -23.09 -26.28
CA ASP A 15 7.84 -22.28 -26.19
C ASP A 15 7.40 -22.08 -24.73
N LEU A 16 7.46 -23.14 -23.92
CA LEU A 16 7.12 -23.07 -22.50
C LEU A 16 8.13 -22.24 -21.70
N GLU A 17 9.42 -22.34 -21.99
CA GLU A 17 10.47 -21.52 -21.36
C GLU A 17 10.28 -20.04 -21.68
N CYS A 18 9.93 -19.71 -22.93
CA CYS A 18 9.59 -18.36 -23.33
C CYS A 18 8.36 -17.83 -22.58
N GLN A 19 7.29 -18.63 -22.51
CA GLN A 19 6.08 -18.28 -21.74
C GLN A 19 6.36 -18.13 -20.25
N LEU A 20 7.25 -18.95 -19.67
CA LEU A 20 7.64 -18.88 -18.29
C LEU A 20 8.37 -17.57 -17.98
N ALA A 21 9.35 -17.19 -18.81
CA ALA A 21 10.07 -15.93 -18.66
C ALA A 21 9.11 -14.71 -18.67
N PHE A 22 8.14 -14.68 -19.60
CA PHE A 22 7.11 -13.63 -19.60
C PHE A 22 6.25 -13.62 -18.34
N GLN A 23 5.95 -14.79 -17.78
CA GLN A 23 5.18 -14.88 -16.53
C GLN A 23 6.00 -14.38 -15.33
N GLU A 24 7.30 -14.71 -15.28
CA GLU A 24 8.21 -14.20 -14.24
C GLU A 24 8.27 -12.67 -14.26
N ASP A 25 8.48 -12.07 -15.43
CA ASP A 25 8.47 -10.61 -15.61
C ASP A 25 7.13 -9.99 -15.17
N THR A 26 6.02 -10.64 -15.53
CA THR A 26 4.67 -10.19 -15.15
C THR A 26 4.47 -10.24 -13.63
N ILE A 27 4.92 -11.31 -12.97
CA ILE A 27 4.82 -11.48 -11.52
C ILE A 27 5.64 -10.39 -10.81
N GLU A 28 6.85 -10.10 -11.28
CA GLU A 28 7.68 -9.03 -10.72
C GLU A 28 6.99 -7.67 -10.87
N ALA A 29 6.44 -7.36 -12.04
CA ALA A 29 5.70 -6.11 -12.27
C ALA A 29 4.49 -5.98 -11.33
N LEU A 30 3.73 -7.07 -11.14
CA LEU A 30 2.58 -7.09 -10.23
C LEU A 30 3.00 -6.92 -8.76
N ASN A 31 4.07 -7.57 -8.32
CA ASN A 31 4.61 -7.40 -6.96
C ASN A 31 5.05 -5.96 -6.70
N ASN A 32 5.70 -5.33 -7.67
CA ASN A 32 6.12 -3.93 -7.59
C ASN A 32 4.91 -2.99 -7.50
N ALA A 33 3.86 -3.23 -8.29
CA ALA A 33 2.62 -2.46 -8.23
C ALA A 33 1.90 -2.63 -6.89
N LEU A 34 1.79 -3.86 -6.39
CA LEU A 34 1.18 -4.16 -5.09
C LEU A 34 1.92 -3.49 -3.94
N THR A 35 3.26 -3.53 -3.96
CA THR A 35 4.09 -2.89 -2.94
C THR A 35 3.86 -1.37 -2.92
N GLN A 36 3.84 -0.73 -4.09
CA GLN A 36 3.56 0.71 -4.20
C GLN A 36 2.16 1.06 -3.69
N GLN A 37 1.16 0.24 -4.01
CA GLN A 37 -0.20 0.42 -3.52
C GLN A 37 -0.26 0.30 -1.99
N GLN A 38 0.42 -0.69 -1.41
CA GLN A 38 0.48 -0.87 0.04
C GLN A 38 1.12 0.33 0.73
N GLN A 39 2.20 0.88 0.17
CA GLN A 39 2.83 2.10 0.69
C GLN A 39 1.90 3.32 0.61
N ALA A 40 1.11 3.46 -0.46
CA ALA A 40 0.11 4.52 -0.57
C ALA A 40 -0.98 4.38 0.50
N ILE A 41 -1.50 3.16 0.70
CA ILE A 41 -2.51 2.87 1.72
C ILE A 41 -1.98 3.18 3.12
N SER A 42 -0.75 2.74 3.45
CA SER A 42 -0.14 3.00 4.75
C SER A 42 0.00 4.50 5.04
N ARG A 43 0.46 5.29 4.05
CA ARG A 43 0.52 6.75 4.17
C ARG A 43 -0.86 7.38 4.42
N MET A 44 -1.88 6.91 3.70
CA MET A 44 -3.24 7.41 3.85
C MET A 44 -3.82 7.06 5.23
N GLN A 45 -3.53 5.86 5.75
CA GLN A 45 -3.92 5.44 7.10
C GLN A 45 -3.24 6.30 8.18
N GLU A 46 -1.97 6.62 8.03
CA GLU A 46 -1.25 7.53 8.95
C GLU A 46 -1.87 8.93 8.96
N GLN A 47 -2.14 9.49 7.78
CA GLN A 47 -2.81 10.79 7.66
C GLN A 47 -4.19 10.78 8.32
N MET A 48 -4.98 9.72 8.12
CA MET A 48 -6.28 9.59 8.79
C MET A 48 -6.15 9.54 10.31
N LYS A 49 -5.17 8.80 10.85
CA LYS A 49 -4.91 8.78 12.30
C LYS A 49 -4.53 10.16 12.82
N PHE A 50 -3.71 10.91 12.09
CA PHE A 50 -3.34 12.27 12.46
C PHE A 50 -4.55 13.21 12.48
N ILE A 51 -5.40 13.16 11.45
CA ILE A 51 -6.64 13.96 11.39
C ILE A 51 -7.57 13.58 12.55
N ALA A 52 -7.77 12.30 12.81
CA ALA A 52 -8.60 11.83 13.93
C ALA A 52 -8.06 12.33 15.29
N GLY A 53 -6.74 12.31 15.48
CA GLY A 53 -6.10 12.88 16.68
C GLY A 53 -6.31 14.39 16.82
N ARG A 54 -6.20 15.14 15.72
CA ARG A 54 -6.49 16.58 15.71
C ARG A 54 -7.95 16.90 16.02
N LEU A 55 -8.89 16.10 15.51
CA LEU A 55 -10.31 16.29 15.82
C LEU A 55 -10.62 16.01 17.30
N LYS A 56 -10.00 14.98 17.89
CA LYS A 56 -10.15 14.67 19.31
C LYS A 56 -9.62 15.81 20.19
N THR A 57 -8.40 16.28 19.92
CA THR A 57 -7.80 17.40 20.66
C THR A 57 -8.58 18.71 20.51
N PHE A 58 -9.12 18.98 19.31
CA PHE A 58 -9.99 20.15 19.09
C PHE A 58 -11.27 20.09 19.92
N ASN A 59 -11.93 18.93 19.99
CA ASN A 59 -13.11 18.74 20.83
C ASN A 59 -12.78 18.87 22.33
N GLU A 60 -11.66 18.32 22.80
CA GLU A 60 -11.21 18.47 24.19
C GLU A 60 -10.91 19.95 24.54
N SER A 61 -10.31 20.71 23.61
CA SER A 61 -10.06 22.14 23.82
C SER A 61 -11.32 23.02 23.88
N HIS A 62 -12.43 22.60 23.26
CA HIS A 62 -13.73 23.28 23.40
C HIS A 62 -14.53 22.85 24.64
N ILE A 63 -14.15 21.74 25.28
CA ILE A 63 -14.71 21.25 26.55
C ILE A 63 -13.87 21.70 27.76
N ALA A 64 -12.70 22.29 27.53
CA ALA A 64 -11.98 23.06 28.55
C ALA A 64 -12.90 24.21 29.01
N ASP A 65 -13.37 24.03 30.23
CA ASP A 65 -14.54 24.64 30.83
C ASP A 65 -14.48 26.18 30.85
N GLN A 66 -15.55 26.86 30.41
CA GLN A 66 -15.75 28.29 30.66
C GLN A 66 -15.72 28.61 32.17
N SER A 67 -15.80 27.61 33.04
CA SER A 67 -15.61 27.74 34.50
C SER A 67 -14.16 28.01 34.95
N GLN A 68 -13.16 27.92 34.06
CA GLN A 68 -11.73 28.18 34.35
C GLN A 68 -11.26 29.58 33.90
N GLU A 69 -12.16 30.48 33.48
CA GLU A 69 -11.80 31.90 33.36
C GLU A 69 -11.72 32.52 34.75
N THR A 70 -10.52 32.59 35.31
CA THR A 70 -10.28 33.40 36.50
C THR A 70 -10.47 34.87 36.13
N PRO A 71 -11.27 35.65 36.90
CA PRO A 71 -11.61 37.02 36.53
C PRO A 71 -10.35 37.87 36.35
N PRO A 72 -10.31 38.75 35.32
CA PRO A 72 -9.12 39.51 35.01
C PRO A 72 -8.71 40.42 36.19
N PRO A 73 -7.40 40.55 36.48
CA PRO A 73 -6.93 41.43 37.54
C PRO A 73 -7.25 42.88 37.17
N HIS A 74 -8.13 43.52 37.94
CA HIS A 74 -8.39 44.95 37.83
C HIS A 74 -7.18 45.72 38.37
N TYR A 75 -6.54 46.51 37.51
CA TYR A 75 -5.54 47.53 37.83
C TYR A 75 -6.09 48.92 37.55
#